data_AF-A0A3C1ZBS7-F1
#
_entry.id   AF-A0A3C1ZBS7-F1
#
_cell.length_a   1.000
_cell.length_b   1.000
_cell.length_c   1.000
_cell.angle_alpha   90.00
_cell.angle_beta   90.00
_cell.angle_gamma   90.00
#
_symmetry.space_group_name_H-M   'P 1'
#
loop_
_entity.id
_entity.type
_entity.pdbx_description
1 polymer ?
#
loop_
_entity_poly.entity_id
_entity_poly.type
_entity_poly.pdbx_seq_one_letter_code
_entity_poly.pdbx_strand_id
1 'polypeptide(L)'
;MITMIHNEADVAQAVVERGFLPFFKGEVANFSLEEMTPPELWFPDDSLQDMGVWDYKSDVILDADCAYGKFYRNKACFVSMRWYPHLVNYRRSRHTVSADEQLILDVLRENHSLLSRQLKRMSGYTPKRPTRAGNPLERSFLADVGGRLPHQRSRADREAFDTAITRLQMGGHVLIAAFEYNHDKHGRRYGWGVARYCTPEDFFGPDRMMVDCTPEESRELIRHHLNQLIPHATTQQIDRIIE
;
A
#
# COMPACT_ATOMS: atom_id res chain seq x y z
N MET A 1 -19.11 -3.69 -22.94
CA MET A 1 -18.96 -5.06 -22.41
C MET A 1 -17.93 -4.99 -21.29
N ILE A 2 -18.14 -5.69 -20.17
CA ILE A 2 -17.13 -5.79 -19.11
C ILE A 2 -16.05 -6.75 -19.64
N THR A 3 -14.81 -6.28 -19.75
CA THR A 3 -13.67 -7.13 -20.12
C THR A 3 -13.45 -8.17 -19.01
N MET A 4 -13.55 -9.45 -19.36
CA MET A 4 -13.29 -10.56 -18.43
C MET A 4 -11.78 -10.80 -18.35
N ILE A 5 -11.24 -10.92 -17.15
CA ILE A 5 -9.82 -11.00 -16.87
C ILE A 5 -9.37 -12.44 -16.81
N HIS A 6 -8.38 -12.80 -17.61
CA HIS A 6 -7.81 -14.16 -17.67
C HIS A 6 -6.30 -14.19 -17.43
N ASN A 7 -5.60 -13.07 -17.62
CA ASN A 7 -4.15 -12.95 -17.47
C ASN A 7 -3.74 -11.56 -16.95
N GLU A 8 -2.44 -11.36 -16.72
CA GLU A 8 -1.85 -10.11 -16.24
C GLU A 8 -2.05 -8.93 -17.21
N ALA A 9 -2.05 -9.16 -18.52
CA ALA A 9 -2.28 -8.11 -19.51
C ALA A 9 -3.73 -7.60 -19.46
N ASP A 10 -4.70 -8.48 -19.24
CA ASP A 10 -6.11 -8.09 -19.03
C ASP A 10 -6.26 -7.24 -17.77
N VAL A 11 -5.53 -7.56 -16.69
CA VAL A 11 -5.51 -6.74 -15.48
C VAL A 11 -4.93 -5.36 -15.79
N ALA A 12 -3.77 -5.28 -16.43
CA ALA A 12 -3.13 -4.02 -16.79
C ALA A 12 -4.04 -3.14 -17.66
N GLN A 13 -4.69 -3.75 -18.67
CA GLN A 13 -5.66 -3.06 -19.52
C GLN A 13 -6.86 -2.56 -18.72
N ALA A 14 -7.45 -3.39 -17.86
CA ALA A 14 -8.57 -2.99 -17.01
C ALA A 14 -8.19 -1.82 -16.07
N VAL A 15 -6.96 -1.79 -15.55
CA VAL A 15 -6.46 -0.67 -14.73
C VAL A 15 -6.40 0.62 -15.54
N VAL A 16 -5.85 0.57 -16.76
CA VAL A 16 -5.72 1.75 -17.64
C VAL A 16 -7.10 2.26 -18.08
N GLU A 17 -7.99 1.37 -18.51
CA GLU A 17 -9.33 1.73 -19.01
C GLU A 17 -10.21 2.32 -17.90
N ARG A 18 -10.17 1.72 -16.71
CA ARG A 18 -11.07 2.08 -15.60
C ARG A 18 -10.47 3.14 -14.70
N GLY A 19 -9.16 3.30 -14.70
CA GLY A 19 -8.44 4.24 -13.85
C GLY A 19 -8.32 3.81 -12.38
N PHE A 20 -9.33 3.13 -11.85
CA PHE A 20 -9.39 2.55 -10.51
C PHE A 20 -9.89 1.12 -10.61
N LEU A 21 -9.17 0.19 -9.98
CA LEU A 21 -9.54 -1.22 -9.94
C LEU A 21 -9.29 -1.78 -8.53
N PRO A 22 -10.28 -1.70 -7.62
CA PRO A 22 -10.29 -2.42 -6.37
C PRO A 22 -9.98 -3.90 -6.57
N PHE A 23 -9.10 -4.46 -5.74
CA PHE A 23 -8.70 -5.86 -5.87
C PHE A 23 -9.84 -6.82 -5.49
N PHE A 24 -10.58 -6.47 -4.44
CA PHE A 24 -11.69 -7.27 -3.92
C PHE A 24 -13.03 -6.58 -4.13
N LYS A 25 -14.09 -7.37 -4.12
CA LYS A 25 -15.47 -6.91 -4.19
C LYS A 25 -15.76 -5.85 -3.13
N GLY A 26 -16.38 -4.76 -3.59
CA GLY A 26 -16.72 -3.59 -2.82
C GLY A 26 -18.22 -3.37 -2.69
N GLU A 27 -18.58 -2.13 -2.37
CA GLU A 27 -19.99 -1.69 -2.32
C GLU A 27 -20.55 -1.37 -3.71
N VAL A 28 -19.67 -1.09 -4.69
CA VAL A 28 -20.03 -0.80 -6.07
C VAL A 28 -19.93 -2.09 -6.87
N ALA A 29 -21.04 -2.54 -7.44
CA ALA A 29 -21.10 -3.74 -8.25
C ALA A 29 -20.32 -3.57 -9.57
N ASN A 30 -19.70 -4.66 -10.04
CA ASN A 30 -18.93 -4.72 -11.28
C ASN A 30 -17.78 -3.70 -11.31
N PHE A 31 -17.12 -3.49 -10.17
CA PHE A 31 -16.08 -2.48 -10.00
C PHE A 31 -14.87 -3.04 -9.25
N SER A 32 -14.60 -4.33 -9.38
CA SER A 32 -13.45 -4.96 -8.75
C SER A 32 -12.86 -6.03 -9.65
N LEU A 33 -11.56 -6.28 -9.45
CA LEU A 33 -10.83 -7.37 -10.08
C LEU A 33 -11.52 -8.72 -9.78
N GLU A 34 -11.96 -8.93 -8.54
CA GLU A 34 -12.68 -10.13 -8.10
C GLU A 34 -13.96 -10.39 -8.90
N GLU A 35 -14.77 -9.37 -9.16
CA GLU A 35 -16.00 -9.52 -9.93
C GLU A 35 -15.76 -9.69 -11.43
N MET A 36 -14.59 -9.28 -11.92
CA MET A 36 -14.21 -9.31 -13.33
C MET A 36 -13.35 -10.51 -13.71
N THR A 37 -13.04 -11.39 -12.75
CA THR A 37 -12.15 -12.54 -12.96
C THR A 37 -12.87 -13.84 -12.62
N PRO A 38 -12.76 -14.89 -13.46
CA PRO A 38 -13.26 -16.22 -13.13
C PRO A 38 -12.72 -16.75 -11.78
N PRO A 39 -13.56 -17.35 -10.91
CA PRO A 39 -13.15 -17.82 -9.58
C PRO A 39 -11.96 -18.80 -9.58
N GLU A 40 -11.81 -19.61 -10.64
CA GLU A 40 -10.74 -20.57 -10.81
C GLU A 40 -9.34 -19.94 -10.85
N LEU A 41 -9.21 -18.67 -11.27
CA LEU A 41 -7.92 -17.96 -11.31
C LEU A 41 -7.53 -17.35 -9.95
N TRP A 42 -8.44 -17.32 -8.98
CA TRP A 42 -8.15 -16.87 -7.61
C TRP A 42 -7.50 -17.96 -6.75
N PHE A 43 -7.87 -19.20 -7.04
CA PHE A 43 -7.40 -20.40 -6.35
C PHE A 43 -7.15 -21.50 -7.41
N PRO A 44 -6.11 -21.33 -8.25
CA PRO A 44 -5.78 -22.31 -9.28
C PRO A 44 -5.49 -23.66 -8.63
N ASP A 45 -5.77 -24.73 -9.37
CA ASP A 45 -5.42 -26.09 -8.93
C ASP A 45 -3.89 -26.22 -8.90
N ASP A 46 -3.33 -26.52 -7.73
CA ASP A 46 -1.89 -26.70 -7.50
C ASP A 46 -1.26 -27.73 -8.48
N SER A 47 -2.06 -28.59 -9.10
CA SER A 47 -1.62 -29.59 -10.08
C SER A 47 -1.32 -29.05 -11.48
N LEU A 48 -1.76 -27.84 -11.84
CA LEU A 48 -1.71 -27.35 -13.23
C LEU A 48 -0.60 -26.34 -13.53
N GLN A 49 0.20 -25.91 -12.54
CA GLN A 49 1.18 -24.81 -12.73
C GLN A 49 0.55 -23.53 -13.31
N ASP A 50 -0.76 -23.33 -13.11
CA ASP A 50 -1.46 -22.16 -13.62
C ASP A 50 -1.18 -20.94 -12.74
N MET A 51 -0.76 -19.84 -13.38
CA MET A 51 -0.59 -18.54 -12.73
C MET A 51 -1.98 -17.99 -12.39
N GLY A 52 -2.11 -17.40 -11.20
CA GLY A 52 -3.37 -16.83 -10.74
C GLY A 52 -3.32 -15.32 -10.58
N VAL A 53 -4.44 -14.74 -10.15
CA VAL A 53 -4.57 -13.31 -9.86
C VAL A 53 -3.51 -12.80 -8.89
N TRP A 54 -3.08 -13.65 -7.96
CA TRP A 54 -2.03 -13.33 -7.00
C TRP A 54 -0.65 -13.15 -7.62
N ASP A 55 -0.38 -13.86 -8.71
CA ASP A 55 0.85 -13.74 -9.48
C ASP A 55 0.76 -12.56 -10.45
N TYR A 56 -0.35 -12.46 -11.20
CA TYR A 56 -0.63 -11.35 -12.13
C TYR A 56 -0.42 -9.99 -11.46
N LYS A 57 -0.89 -9.86 -10.22
CA LYS A 57 -0.74 -8.65 -9.41
C LYS A 57 0.72 -8.19 -9.33
N SER A 58 1.67 -9.10 -9.12
CA SER A 58 3.07 -8.72 -8.94
C SER A 58 3.66 -8.15 -10.23
N ASP A 59 3.34 -8.77 -11.36
CA ASP A 59 3.83 -8.34 -12.68
C ASP A 59 3.20 -7.00 -13.08
N VAL A 60 1.88 -6.84 -12.88
CA VAL A 60 1.17 -5.58 -13.14
C VAL A 60 1.73 -4.40 -12.34
N ILE A 61 2.16 -4.61 -11.08
CA ILE A 61 2.77 -3.55 -10.27
C ILE A 61 4.07 -3.04 -10.90
N LEU A 62 4.84 -3.93 -11.52
CA LEU A 62 6.16 -3.63 -12.06
C LEU A 62 6.08 -3.10 -13.50
N ASP A 63 5.21 -3.70 -14.30
CA ASP A 63 5.20 -3.50 -15.76
C ASP A 63 4.09 -2.56 -16.24
N ALA A 64 2.99 -2.42 -15.47
CA ALA A 64 1.91 -1.52 -15.85
C ALA A 64 2.13 -0.11 -15.28
N ASP A 65 1.65 0.89 -16.01
CA ASP A 65 1.74 2.30 -15.60
C ASP A 65 0.67 2.66 -14.54
N CYS A 66 0.81 2.07 -13.36
CA CYS A 66 -0.16 2.19 -12.28
C CYS A 66 0.48 2.09 -10.88
N ALA A 67 -0.21 2.66 -9.90
CA ALA A 67 0.12 2.51 -8.49
C ALA A 67 -0.73 1.39 -7.87
N TYR A 68 -0.13 0.64 -6.95
CA TYR A 68 -0.83 -0.35 -6.16
C TYR A 68 -0.61 -0.13 -4.67
N GLY A 69 -1.69 -0.28 -3.90
CA GLY A 69 -1.67 -0.10 -2.46
C GLY A 69 -3.05 -0.16 -1.85
N LYS A 70 -3.13 0.06 -0.54
CA LYS A 70 -4.41 0.14 0.18
C LYS A 70 -5.07 1.49 -0.05
N PHE A 71 -5.57 1.72 -1.26
CA PHE A 71 -6.15 3.01 -1.65
C PHE A 71 -7.67 3.04 -1.60
N TYR A 72 -8.36 1.91 -1.40
CA TYR A 72 -9.83 1.86 -1.42
C TYR A 72 -10.37 1.39 -0.07
N ARG A 73 -10.73 2.33 0.82
CA ARG A 73 -11.23 2.02 2.18
C ARG A 73 -10.34 1.02 2.94
N ASN A 74 -9.03 1.26 2.95
CA ASN A 74 -8.01 0.37 3.53
C ASN A 74 -7.83 -0.98 2.80
N LYS A 75 -8.49 -1.19 1.65
CA LYS A 75 -8.35 -2.37 0.80
C LYS A 75 -7.45 -2.09 -0.40
N ALA A 76 -6.84 -3.16 -0.90
CA ALA A 76 -6.00 -3.14 -2.09
C ALA A 76 -6.75 -2.62 -3.31
N CYS A 77 -6.09 -1.77 -4.09
CA CYS A 77 -6.62 -1.17 -5.29
C CYS A 77 -5.46 -0.79 -6.21
N PHE A 78 -5.62 -1.02 -7.50
CA PHE A 78 -4.81 -0.42 -8.54
C PHE A 78 -5.37 0.94 -8.93
N VAL A 79 -4.51 1.92 -9.18
CA VAL A 79 -4.88 3.22 -9.71
C VAL A 79 -3.93 3.55 -10.85
N SER A 80 -4.47 3.76 -12.06
CA SER A 80 -3.64 4.13 -13.22
C SER A 80 -2.89 5.44 -12.98
N MET A 81 -1.72 5.62 -13.60
CA MET A 81 -0.96 6.86 -13.49
C MET A 81 -1.65 8.08 -14.11
N ARG A 82 -2.69 7.89 -14.92
CA ARG A 82 -3.57 8.98 -15.35
C ARG A 82 -4.32 9.64 -14.18
N TRP A 83 -4.65 8.87 -13.15
CA TRP A 83 -5.50 9.31 -12.04
C TRP A 83 -4.79 9.36 -10.69
N TYR A 84 -3.72 8.59 -10.52
CA TYR A 84 -3.00 8.50 -9.25
C TYR A 84 -2.42 9.83 -8.76
N PRO A 85 -1.78 10.68 -9.59
CA PRO A 85 -1.29 11.99 -9.15
C PRO A 85 -2.42 12.90 -8.64
N HIS A 86 -3.58 12.92 -9.30
CA HIS A 86 -4.75 13.65 -8.84
C HIS A 86 -5.28 13.11 -7.50
N LEU A 87 -5.31 11.78 -7.33
CA LEU A 87 -5.74 11.16 -6.08
C LEU A 87 -4.81 11.55 -4.93
N VAL A 88 -3.49 11.50 -5.16
CA VAL A 88 -2.47 11.90 -4.18
C VAL A 88 -2.58 13.38 -3.85
N ASN A 89 -2.74 14.26 -4.85
CA ASN A 89 -2.93 15.70 -4.65
C ASN A 89 -4.14 16.00 -3.74
N TYR A 90 -5.27 15.37 -4.01
CA TYR A 90 -6.45 15.51 -3.18
C TYR A 90 -6.25 14.96 -1.77
N ARG A 91 -5.78 13.71 -1.64
CA ARG A 91 -5.72 13.05 -0.33
C ARG A 91 -4.68 13.66 0.59
N ARG A 92 -3.52 14.09 0.08
CA ARG A 92 -2.52 14.78 0.90
C ARG A 92 -3.01 16.13 1.45
N SER A 93 -4.00 16.77 0.84
CA SER A 93 -4.63 17.98 1.41
C SER A 93 -5.62 17.68 2.54
N ARG A 94 -6.06 16.42 2.66
CA ARG A 94 -7.07 15.97 3.65
C ARG A 94 -6.49 15.10 4.76
N HIS A 95 -5.36 14.46 4.52
CA HIS A 95 -4.69 13.58 5.47
C HIS A 95 -3.57 14.30 6.20
N THR A 96 -3.64 14.31 7.54
CA THR A 96 -2.54 14.74 8.39
C THR A 96 -1.64 13.56 8.71
N VAL A 97 -0.33 13.78 8.62
CA VAL A 97 0.69 12.78 8.96
C VAL A 97 0.99 12.85 10.46
N SER A 98 0.82 11.72 11.15
CA SER A 98 1.15 11.54 12.57
C SER A 98 2.67 11.56 12.79
N ALA A 99 3.12 11.75 14.04
CA ALA A 99 4.56 11.65 14.35
C ALA A 99 5.13 10.23 14.10
N ASP A 100 4.31 9.20 14.32
CA ASP A 100 4.68 7.79 14.08
C ASP A 100 4.74 7.49 12.56
N GLU A 101 3.80 8.02 11.80
CA GLU A 101 3.79 7.97 10.33
C GLU A 101 4.98 8.73 9.73
N GLN A 102 5.32 9.90 10.27
CA GLN A 102 6.46 10.69 9.81
C GLN A 102 7.78 9.91 9.94
N LEU A 103 7.97 9.18 11.04
CA LEU A 103 9.15 8.31 11.22
C LEU A 103 9.24 7.22 10.15
N ILE A 104 8.11 6.65 9.73
CA ILE A 104 8.09 5.68 8.62
C ILE A 104 8.51 6.36 7.30
N LEU A 105 8.00 7.56 7.04
CA LEU A 105 8.34 8.31 5.83
C LEU A 105 9.82 8.71 5.77
N ASP A 106 10.39 9.16 6.89
CA ASP A 106 11.80 9.54 6.93
C ASP A 106 12.71 8.34 6.65
N VAL A 107 12.40 7.19 7.27
CA VAL A 107 13.10 5.93 6.99
C VAL A 107 12.97 5.53 5.52
N LEU A 108 11.79 5.70 4.90
CA LEU A 108 11.63 5.40 3.47
C LEU A 108 12.43 6.37 2.60
N ARG A 109 12.40 7.68 2.87
CA ARG A 109 13.15 8.69 2.11
C ARG A 109 14.66 8.45 2.16
N GLU A 110 15.18 7.98 3.29
CA GLU A 110 16.60 7.65 3.45
C GLU A 110 17.01 6.37 2.71
N ASN A 111 16.07 5.44 2.47
CA ASN A 111 16.37 4.11 1.94
C ASN A 111 15.74 3.82 0.57
N HIS A 112 14.96 4.76 0.04
CA HIS A 112 14.13 4.69 -1.18
C HIS A 112 13.05 3.60 -1.19
N SER A 113 13.38 2.35 -0.87
CA SER A 113 12.40 1.27 -0.73
C SER A 113 12.82 0.21 0.29
N LEU A 114 11.85 -0.32 1.04
CA LEU A 114 12.11 -1.32 2.07
C LEU A 114 11.03 -2.39 2.10
N LEU A 115 11.42 -3.64 2.38
CA LEU A 115 10.47 -4.68 2.75
C LEU A 115 9.78 -4.32 4.06
N SER A 116 8.51 -4.72 4.19
CA SER A 116 7.70 -4.52 5.39
C SER A 116 8.42 -4.89 6.69
N ARG A 117 9.19 -5.99 6.71
CA ARG A 117 10.01 -6.42 7.86
C ARG A 117 11.14 -5.45 8.18
N GLN A 118 11.84 -4.95 7.16
CA GLN A 118 12.94 -3.99 7.34
C GLN A 118 12.39 -2.65 7.80
N LEU A 119 11.32 -2.17 7.16
CA LEU A 119 10.65 -0.93 7.50
C LEU A 119 10.16 -0.95 8.95
N LYS A 120 9.42 -2.01 9.36
CA LYS A 120 9.01 -2.23 10.77
C LYS A 120 10.16 -2.15 11.76
N ARG A 121 11.34 -2.67 11.39
CA ARG A 121 12.52 -2.67 12.27
C ARG A 121 13.15 -1.27 12.34
N MET A 122 13.30 -0.61 11.20
CA MET A 122 14.00 0.67 11.08
C MET A 122 13.17 1.84 11.62
N SER A 123 11.85 1.81 11.51
CA SER A 123 10.95 2.79 12.14
C SER A 123 10.59 2.44 13.60
N GLY A 124 11.32 1.50 14.21
CA GLY A 124 11.25 1.21 15.65
C GLY A 124 10.00 0.46 16.12
N TYR A 125 9.26 -0.21 15.23
CA TYR A 125 8.07 -1.00 15.59
C TYR A 125 8.39 -2.45 16.00
N THR A 126 9.64 -2.89 15.80
CA THR A 126 10.08 -4.20 16.29
C THR A 126 10.49 -4.09 17.76
N PRO A 127 10.04 -5.00 18.64
CA PRO A 127 10.56 -5.04 20.01
C PRO A 127 12.09 -5.11 19.95
N LYS A 128 12.79 -4.27 20.74
CA LYS A 128 14.12 -4.69 21.19
C LYS A 128 13.88 -6.06 21.83
N ARG A 129 14.51 -7.12 21.32
CA ARG A 129 14.59 -8.39 22.07
C ARG A 129 14.93 -7.97 23.49
N PRO A 130 14.23 -8.43 24.54
CA PRO A 130 14.76 -8.26 25.87
C PRO A 130 16.19 -8.77 25.78
N THR A 131 17.15 -7.86 25.94
CA THR A 131 18.52 -8.27 26.24
C THR A 131 18.33 -9.29 27.34
N ARG A 132 18.69 -10.57 27.09
CA ARG A 132 18.75 -11.58 28.15
C ARG A 132 19.33 -10.85 29.34
N ALA A 133 18.55 -10.76 30.42
CA ALA A 133 18.74 -9.82 31.51
C ALA A 133 20.23 -9.50 31.69
N GLY A 134 20.57 -8.22 31.55
CA GLY A 134 21.94 -7.72 31.42
C GLY A 134 22.90 -8.35 32.41
N ASN A 135 24.16 -8.42 31.98
CA ASN A 135 25.31 -8.71 32.83
C ASN A 135 25.07 -8.06 34.21
N PRO A 136 25.16 -8.79 35.33
CA PRO A 136 24.92 -8.27 36.67
C PRO A 136 25.64 -6.94 36.99
N LEU A 137 26.74 -6.63 36.28
CA LEU A 137 27.49 -5.39 36.38
C LEU A 137 26.79 -4.15 35.78
N GLU A 138 25.95 -4.30 34.75
CA GLU A 138 25.19 -3.16 34.17
C GLU A 138 24.10 -2.67 35.12
N ARG A 139 23.54 -3.58 35.92
CA ARG A 139 22.52 -3.26 36.93
C ARG A 139 23.07 -2.40 38.06
N SER A 140 24.33 -2.60 38.43
CA SER A 140 25.03 -1.83 39.47
C SER A 140 25.37 -0.44 38.96
N PHE A 141 25.90 -0.33 37.73
CA PHE A 141 26.27 0.95 37.11
C PHE A 141 25.07 1.90 36.92
N LEU A 142 23.89 1.38 36.58
CA LEU A 142 22.68 2.20 36.39
C LEU A 142 22.04 2.65 37.71
N ALA A 143 22.25 1.89 38.80
CA ALA A 143 21.73 2.24 40.12
C ALA A 143 22.51 3.40 40.77
N ASP A 144 23.82 3.49 40.52
CA ASP A 144 24.69 4.50 41.14
C ASP A 144 24.62 5.88 40.48
N VAL A 145 24.15 5.98 39.22
CA VAL A 145 24.24 7.24 38.44
C VAL A 145 22.97 8.11 38.54
N GLY A 146 21.90 7.67 39.22
CA GLY A 146 20.76 8.53 39.57
C GLY A 146 20.07 9.26 38.40
N GLY A 147 20.30 8.83 37.15
CA GLY A 147 19.87 9.56 35.95
C GLY A 147 18.45 9.22 35.58
N ARG A 148 17.50 10.16 35.75
CA ARG A 148 16.23 10.12 35.03
C ARG A 148 16.51 10.28 33.54
N LEU A 149 16.39 9.18 32.79
CA LEU A 149 16.36 9.24 31.33
C LEU A 149 15.15 10.09 30.88
N PRO A 150 15.28 10.89 29.81
CA PRO A 150 14.16 11.64 29.27
C PRO A 150 13.00 10.68 28.94
N HIS A 151 11.77 11.13 29.19
CA HIS A 151 10.55 10.35 29.00
C HIS A 151 10.39 9.98 27.51
N GLN A 152 10.93 8.83 27.12
CA GLN A 152 10.64 8.24 25.82
C GLN A 152 9.16 7.82 25.85
N ARG A 153 8.37 8.28 24.86
CA ARG A 153 6.97 7.86 24.68
C ARG A 153 6.88 6.34 24.82
N SER A 154 5.98 5.88 25.68
CA SER A 154 5.86 4.46 25.95
C SER A 154 5.33 3.76 24.70
N ARG A 155 5.67 2.48 24.51
CA ARG A 155 5.19 1.70 23.36
C ARG A 155 3.66 1.57 23.33
N ALA A 156 3.00 1.76 24.47
CA ALA A 156 1.54 1.78 24.57
C ALA A 156 0.92 3.03 23.94
N ASP A 157 1.70 4.11 23.76
CA ASP A 157 1.25 5.38 23.18
C ASP A 157 1.48 5.46 21.67
N ARG A 158 2.13 4.44 21.07
CA ARG A 158 2.40 4.39 19.63
C ARG A 158 1.27 3.68 18.90
N GLU A 159 0.91 4.19 17.74
CA GLU A 159 -0.01 3.46 16.87
C GLU A 159 0.63 2.15 16.38
N ALA A 160 -0.16 1.18 15.93
CA ALA A 160 0.37 -0.05 15.36
C ALA A 160 0.94 0.20 13.97
N PHE A 161 2.05 -0.48 13.60
CA PHE A 161 2.68 -0.29 12.28
C PHE A 161 1.69 -0.51 11.13
N ASP A 162 0.90 -1.58 11.21
CA ASP A 162 -0.01 -1.94 10.13
C ASP A 162 -1.13 -0.90 9.98
N THR A 163 -1.46 -0.17 11.06
CA THR A 163 -2.34 1.01 11.02
C THR A 163 -1.64 2.18 10.34
N ALA A 164 -0.45 2.58 10.82
CA ALA A 164 0.32 3.71 10.28
C ALA A 164 0.61 3.55 8.78
N ILE A 165 1.11 2.39 8.35
CA ILE A 165 1.43 2.12 6.94
C ILE A 165 0.17 2.10 6.06
N THR A 166 -0.98 1.68 6.60
CA THR A 166 -2.25 1.69 5.87
C THR A 166 -2.77 3.12 5.74
N ARG A 167 -2.64 3.94 6.79
CA ARG A 167 -3.01 5.37 6.75
C ARG A 167 -2.13 6.17 5.79
N LEU A 168 -0.82 5.91 5.77
CA LEU A 168 0.11 6.47 4.79
C LEU A 168 -0.23 6.08 3.36
N GLN A 169 -0.65 4.84 3.12
CA GLN A 169 -1.15 4.41 1.80
C GLN A 169 -2.43 5.13 1.42
N MET A 170 -3.43 5.16 2.32
CA MET A 170 -4.67 5.89 2.09
C MET A 170 -4.39 7.35 1.75
N GLY A 171 -3.53 8.03 2.51
CA GLY A 171 -3.14 9.43 2.27
C GLY A 171 -2.25 9.67 1.04
N GLY A 172 -1.86 8.63 0.29
CA GLY A 172 -1.04 8.78 -0.91
C GLY A 172 0.43 9.12 -0.63
N HIS A 173 0.95 8.75 0.54
CA HIS A 173 2.35 8.98 0.91
C HIS A 173 3.24 7.76 0.70
N VAL A 174 2.65 6.57 0.68
CA VAL A 174 3.36 5.29 0.49
C VAL A 174 2.57 4.41 -0.47
N LEU A 175 3.26 3.65 -1.31
CA LEU A 175 2.68 2.60 -2.14
C LEU A 175 3.42 1.28 -1.97
N ILE A 176 2.86 0.20 -2.51
CA ILE A 176 3.52 -1.11 -2.58
C ILE A 176 4.18 -1.23 -3.95
N ALA A 177 5.51 -1.28 -3.97
CA ALA A 177 6.33 -1.31 -5.17
C ALA A 177 6.56 -2.72 -5.73
N ALA A 178 6.51 -3.75 -4.87
CA ALA A 178 6.70 -5.14 -5.25
C ALA A 178 6.28 -6.09 -4.12
N PHE A 179 6.23 -7.38 -4.42
CA PHE A 179 6.17 -8.45 -3.43
C PHE A 179 7.37 -9.39 -3.58
N GLU A 180 8.05 -9.69 -2.48
CA GLU A 180 9.13 -10.68 -2.45
C GLU A 180 8.69 -11.97 -1.78
N TYR A 181 8.97 -13.10 -2.42
CA TYR A 181 8.53 -14.42 -1.97
C TYR A 181 9.71 -15.19 -1.34
N ASN A 182 9.43 -15.92 -0.25
CA ASN A 182 10.43 -16.80 0.34
C ASN A 182 10.50 -18.09 -0.48
N HIS A 183 11.69 -18.67 -0.57
CA HIS A 183 11.94 -19.92 -1.28
C HIS A 183 12.51 -20.96 -0.32
N ASP A 184 12.04 -22.20 -0.43
CA ASP A 184 12.56 -23.31 0.37
C ASP A 184 13.95 -23.75 -0.15
N LYS A 185 14.55 -24.74 0.52
CA LYS A 185 15.86 -25.30 0.12
C LYS A 185 15.88 -25.93 -1.29
N HIS A 186 14.72 -26.14 -1.90
CA HIS A 186 14.54 -26.67 -3.24
C HIS A 186 14.18 -25.57 -4.25
N GLY A 187 14.18 -24.29 -3.84
CA GLY A 187 13.84 -23.16 -4.70
C GLY A 187 12.34 -22.98 -4.93
N ARG A 188 11.47 -23.64 -4.16
CA ARG A 188 10.01 -23.51 -4.31
C ARG A 188 9.50 -22.36 -3.45
N ARG A 189 8.62 -21.52 -4.01
CA ARG A 189 7.96 -20.42 -3.28
C ARG A 189 7.15 -20.98 -2.10
N TYR A 190 7.18 -20.30 -0.97
CA TYR A 190 6.32 -20.61 0.17
C TYR A 190 5.90 -19.36 0.95
N GLY A 191 4.72 -19.45 1.56
CA GLY A 191 4.11 -18.36 2.32
C GLY A 191 3.65 -17.19 1.45
N TRP A 192 3.16 -16.15 2.12
CA TRP A 192 2.68 -14.95 1.44
C TRP A 192 3.82 -14.03 1.03
N GLY A 193 3.66 -13.34 -0.10
CA GLY A 193 4.57 -12.31 -0.58
C GLY A 193 4.77 -11.20 0.46
N VAL A 194 6.01 -10.82 0.69
CA VAL A 194 6.42 -9.75 1.59
C VAL A 194 6.40 -8.44 0.81
N ALA A 195 5.49 -7.53 1.17
CA ALA A 195 5.37 -6.24 0.49
C ALA A 195 6.64 -5.39 0.66
N ARG A 196 7.09 -4.79 -0.45
CA ARG A 196 8.08 -3.71 -0.52
C ARG A 196 7.35 -2.38 -0.64
N TYR A 197 7.70 -1.42 0.21
CA TYR A 197 7.11 -0.09 0.24
C TYR A 197 8.11 0.97 -0.19
N CYS A 198 7.63 2.02 -0.82
CA CYS A 198 8.37 3.25 -1.14
C CYS A 198 7.41 4.45 -1.22
N THR A 199 7.96 5.64 -1.41
CA THR A 199 7.15 6.83 -1.73
C THR A 199 6.73 6.82 -3.21
N PRO A 200 5.61 7.47 -3.57
CA PRO A 200 5.26 7.69 -4.98
C PRO A 200 6.37 8.37 -5.79
N GLU A 201 7.07 9.33 -5.18
CA GLU A 201 8.13 10.10 -5.80
C GLU A 201 9.38 9.25 -6.08
N ASP A 202 9.75 8.33 -5.17
CA ASP A 202 10.84 7.38 -5.41
C ASP A 202 10.48 6.36 -6.51
N PHE A 203 9.19 6.01 -6.63
CA PHE A 203 8.76 4.98 -7.60
C PHE A 203 8.55 5.52 -9.01
N PHE A 204 7.82 6.63 -9.15
CA PHE A 204 7.48 7.20 -10.46
C PHE A 204 8.36 8.39 -10.86
N GLY A 205 9.10 8.96 -9.92
CA GLY A 205 9.78 10.25 -10.09
C GLY A 205 8.86 11.43 -9.75
N PRO A 206 9.43 12.54 -9.24
CA PRO A 206 8.66 13.70 -8.77
C PRO A 206 7.83 14.35 -9.89
N ASP A 207 8.39 14.46 -11.10
CA ASP A 207 7.73 15.12 -12.23
C ASP A 207 6.41 14.44 -12.61
N ARG A 208 6.36 13.10 -12.51
CA ARG A 208 5.14 12.32 -12.82
C ARG A 208 4.06 12.45 -11.75
N MET A 209 4.41 12.92 -10.56
CA MET A 209 3.48 13.13 -9.44
C MET A 209 2.93 14.55 -9.39
N MET A 210 3.44 15.46 -10.21
CA MET A 210 2.95 16.83 -10.28
C MET A 210 1.63 16.93 -11.05
N VAL A 211 0.72 17.76 -10.54
CA VAL A 211 -0.51 18.17 -11.25
C VAL A 211 -0.63 19.68 -11.22
N ASP A 212 -1.08 20.27 -12.32
CA ASP A 212 -1.29 21.71 -12.46
C ASP A 212 -2.74 22.09 -12.13
N CYS A 213 -3.20 21.68 -10.95
CA CYS A 213 -4.51 22.03 -10.43
C CYS A 213 -4.59 21.89 -8.91
N THR A 214 -5.59 22.54 -8.33
CA THR A 214 -5.89 22.46 -6.90
C THR A 214 -6.33 21.06 -6.48
N PRO A 215 -6.22 20.71 -5.19
CA PRO A 215 -6.76 19.46 -4.65
C PRO A 215 -8.25 19.26 -4.96
N GLU A 216 -9.04 20.34 -4.89
CA GLU A 216 -10.48 20.33 -5.17
C GLU A 216 -10.78 20.06 -6.66
N GLU A 217 -10.01 20.65 -7.58
CA GLU A 217 -10.12 20.37 -9.01
C GLU A 217 -9.73 18.92 -9.33
N SER A 218 -8.66 18.40 -8.70
CA SER A 218 -8.27 16.99 -8.81
C SER A 218 -9.41 16.05 -8.37
N ARG A 219 -10.07 16.38 -7.25
CA ARG A 219 -11.24 15.62 -6.76
C ARG A 219 -12.37 15.64 -7.78
N GLU A 220 -12.65 16.77 -8.40
CA GLU A 220 -13.76 16.89 -9.36
C GLU A 220 -13.45 16.18 -10.69
N LEU A 221 -12.21 16.22 -11.17
CA LEU A 221 -11.77 15.44 -12.32
C LEU A 221 -11.96 13.94 -12.10
N ILE A 222 -11.56 13.43 -10.93
CA ILE A 222 -11.76 12.02 -10.56
C ILE A 222 -13.25 11.70 -10.44
N ARG A 223 -14.04 12.56 -9.78
CA ARG A 223 -15.50 12.38 -9.66
C ARG A 223 -16.17 12.29 -11.01
N HIS A 224 -15.83 13.18 -11.93
CA HIS A 224 -16.39 13.20 -13.28
C HIS A 224 -16.11 11.89 -14.01
N HIS A 225 -14.86 11.42 -13.98
CA HIS A 225 -14.47 10.13 -14.55
C HIS A 225 -15.24 8.96 -13.94
N LEU A 226 -15.30 8.88 -12.61
CA LEU A 226 -16.01 7.80 -11.93
C LEU A 226 -17.51 7.81 -12.24
N ASN A 227 -18.15 8.99 -12.30
CA ASN A 227 -19.57 9.10 -12.68
C ASN A 227 -19.85 8.61 -14.10
N GLN A 228 -18.91 8.79 -15.03
CA GLN A 228 -19.04 8.25 -16.39
C GLN A 228 -18.82 6.73 -16.43
N LEU A 229 -17.87 6.24 -15.64
CA LEU A 229 -17.48 4.83 -15.61
C LEU A 229 -18.50 3.94 -14.89
N ILE A 230 -19.06 4.40 -13.78
CA ILE A 230 -20.00 3.69 -12.92
C ILE A 230 -21.24 4.56 -12.63
N PRO A 231 -22.06 4.86 -13.64
CA PRO A 231 -23.20 5.79 -13.51
C PRO A 231 -24.30 5.28 -12.57
N HIS A 232 -24.29 3.98 -12.24
CA HIS A 232 -25.19 3.37 -11.26
C HIS A 232 -24.73 3.55 -9.81
N ALA A 233 -23.49 3.99 -9.57
CA ALA A 233 -23.00 4.24 -8.22
C ALA A 233 -23.60 5.52 -7.64
N THR A 234 -23.92 5.49 -6.35
CA THR A 234 -24.40 6.66 -5.62
C THR A 234 -23.26 7.66 -5.37
N THR A 235 -23.58 8.94 -5.17
CA THR A 235 -22.59 9.98 -4.82
C THR A 235 -21.73 9.57 -3.63
N GLN A 236 -22.32 8.96 -2.60
CA GLN A 236 -21.57 8.50 -1.42
C GLN A 236 -20.59 7.37 -1.75
N GLN A 237 -20.93 6.47 -2.67
CA GLN A 237 -20.02 5.42 -3.12
C GLN A 237 -18.87 6.00 -3.94
N ILE A 238 -19.14 7.01 -4.78
CA ILE A 238 -18.09 7.75 -5.51
C ILE A 238 -17.15 8.46 -4.54
N ASP A 239 -17.70 9.18 -3.56
CA ASP A 239 -16.90 9.90 -2.55
C ASP A 239 -15.96 8.93 -1.80
N ARG A 240 -16.45 7.75 -1.43
CA ARG A 240 -15.67 6.69 -0.77
C ARG A 240 -14.55 6.07 -1.63
N ILE A 241 -14.57 6.26 -2.94
CA ILE A 241 -13.46 5.85 -3.82
C ILE A 241 -12.35 6.90 -3.78
N ILE A 242 -12.73 8.18 -3.66
CA ILE A 242 -11.82 9.33 -3.76
C ILE A 242 -11.19 9.65 -2.39
N GLU A 243 -11.94 9.51 -1.30
CA GLU A 243 -11.50 9.68 0.10
C GLU A 243 -10.73 8.46 0.61
#